data_AF-A0ABD5DXU3-F1
#
_entry.id   AF-A0ABD5DXU3-F1
#
_cell.length_a   1.000
_cell.length_b   1.000
_cell.length_c   1.000
_cell.angle_alpha   90.00
_cell.angle_beta   90.00
_cell.angle_gamma   90.00
#
_symmetry.space_group_name_H-M   'P 1'
#
loop_
_entity.id
_entity.type
_entity.pdbx_description
1 polymer ?
#
loop_
_entity_poly.entity_id
_entity_poly.type
_entity_poly.pdbx_seq_one_letter_code
_entity_poly.pdbx_strand_id
1 'polypeptide(L)' 'MTVSRALRMPEKVNPELRDRIDAAVSQLGYVPNLQARNLASVHSDLILAVVPTFSSPGFLPVSEALQKVLTERGYT' A
#
# COMPACT_ATOMS: atom_id res chain seq x y z
N MET A 1 -14.66 -7.22 -13.22
CA MET A 1 -13.41 -6.50 -12.86
C MET A 1 -12.27 -7.50 -12.72
N THR A 2 -11.39 -7.58 -13.74
CA THR A 2 -10.30 -8.59 -13.78
C THR A 2 -8.93 -7.96 -13.61
N VAL A 3 -8.68 -6.79 -14.21
CA VAL A 3 -7.40 -6.05 -14.06
C VAL A 3 -7.19 -5.55 -12.62
N SER A 4 -8.20 -4.92 -12.03
CA SER A 4 -8.15 -4.48 -10.61
C SER A 4 -7.90 -5.64 -9.65
N ARG A 5 -8.47 -6.82 -9.94
CA ARG A 5 -8.24 -8.04 -9.14
C ARG A 5 -6.84 -8.60 -9.35
N ALA A 6 -6.32 -8.61 -10.58
CA ALA A 6 -4.94 -9.05 -10.85
C ALA A 6 -3.91 -8.17 -10.14
N LEU A 7 -4.16 -6.86 -10.05
CA LEU A 7 -3.29 -5.91 -9.35
C LEU A 7 -3.40 -6.00 -7.81
N ARG A 8 -4.57 -6.38 -7.27
CA ARG A 8 -4.82 -6.41 -5.81
C ARG A 8 -4.63 -7.79 -5.18
N MET A 9 -5.03 -8.84 -5.89
CA MET A 9 -5.09 -10.25 -5.46
C MET A 9 -4.63 -11.13 -6.64
N PRO A 10 -3.35 -11.03 -7.04
CA PRO A 10 -2.83 -11.74 -8.21
C PRO A 10 -3.00 -13.26 -8.12
N GLU A 11 -3.08 -13.81 -6.91
CA GLU A 11 -3.30 -15.23 -6.63
C GLU A 11 -4.71 -15.73 -7.01
N LYS A 12 -5.67 -14.82 -7.21
CA LYS A 12 -7.05 -15.15 -7.60
C LYS A 12 -7.30 -15.08 -9.11
N VAL A 13 -6.25 -14.89 -9.89
CA VAL A 13 -6.33 -14.78 -11.36
C VAL A 13 -5.46 -15.87 -11.98
N ASN A 14 -5.93 -16.46 -13.08
CA ASN A 14 -5.16 -17.46 -13.82
C ASN A 14 -3.77 -16.90 -14.18
N PRO A 15 -2.66 -17.61 -13.89
CA PRO A 15 -1.30 -17.15 -14.17
C PRO A 15 -1.11 -16.61 -15.60
N GLU A 16 -1.65 -17.29 -16.60
CA GLU A 16 -1.54 -16.86 -18.01
C GLU A 16 -2.18 -15.49 -18.25
N LEU A 17 -3.31 -15.22 -17.58
CA LEU A 17 -3.99 -13.93 -17.68
C LEU A 17 -3.27 -12.85 -16.89
N ARG A 18 -2.64 -13.21 -15.77
CA ARG A 18 -1.80 -12.32 -14.97
C ARG A 18 -0.59 -11.85 -15.77
N ASP A 19 0.13 -12.75 -16.44
CA ASP A 19 1.31 -12.40 -17.23
C ASP A 19 0.97 -11.41 -18.36
N ARG A 20 -0.19 -11.61 -19.01
CA ARG A 20 -0.70 -10.66 -20.02
C ARG A 20 -1.02 -9.29 -19.44
N ILE A 21 -1.57 -9.24 -18.22
CA ILE A 21 -1.87 -7.99 -17.53
C ILE A 21 -0.58 -7.29 -17.11
N ASP A 22 0.39 -8.01 -16.54
CA ASP A 22 1.67 -7.46 -16.10
C ASP A 22 2.47 -6.90 -17.29
N ALA A 23 2.46 -7.59 -18.44
CA ALA A 23 3.05 -7.08 -19.68
C ALA A 23 2.39 -5.77 -20.15
N ALA A 24 1.07 -5.68 -20.12
CA ALA A 24 0.34 -4.47 -20.50
C ALA A 24 0.60 -3.30 -19.53
N VAL A 25 0.62 -3.57 -18.22
CA VAL A 25 0.94 -2.58 -17.18
C VAL A 25 2.34 -2.02 -17.37
N SER A 26 3.32 -2.88 -17.65
CA SER A 26 4.70 -2.47 -17.90
C SER A 26 4.85 -1.67 -19.19
N GLN A 27 4.16 -2.05 -20.27
CA GLN A 27 4.19 -1.30 -21.54
C GLN A 27 3.56 0.08 -21.41
N LEU A 28 2.51 0.20 -20.61
CA LEU A 28 1.78 1.46 -20.40
C LEU A 28 2.42 2.35 -19.32
N GLY A 29 3.40 1.85 -18.56
CA GLY A 29 3.97 2.58 -17.43
C GLY A 29 2.94 2.87 -16.34
N TYR A 30 1.94 2.01 -16.17
CA TYR A 30 0.84 2.25 -15.26
C TYR A 30 1.29 2.12 -13.80
N VAL A 31 1.16 3.23 -13.04
CA VAL A 31 1.40 3.25 -11.59
C VAL A 31 0.03 3.30 -10.87
N PRO A 32 -0.30 2.31 -10.03
CA PRO A 32 -1.56 2.29 -9.31
C PRO A 32 -1.74 3.54 -8.43
N ASN A 33 -2.87 4.24 -8.58
CA ASN A 33 -3.20 5.40 -7.76
C ASN A 33 -3.72 4.96 -6.38
N LEU A 34 -2.90 5.15 -5.34
CA LEU A 34 -3.22 4.80 -3.96
C LEU A 34 -4.44 5.58 -3.41
N GLN A 35 -4.63 6.85 -3.81
CA GLN A 35 -5.77 7.66 -3.36
C GLN A 35 -7.10 7.14 -3.93
N ALA A 36 -7.10 6.81 -5.23
CA ALA A 36 -8.27 6.19 -5.88
C ALA A 36 -8.56 4.80 -5.30
N ARG A 37 -7.51 4.04 -4.94
CA ARG A 37 -7.62 2.74 -4.27
C ARG A 37 -8.28 2.89 -2.89
N ASN A 38 -7.85 3.86 -2.10
CA ASN A 38 -8.40 4.11 -0.77
C ASN A 38 -9.88 4.54 -0.86
N LEU A 39 -10.21 5.44 -1.79
CA LEU A 39 -11.59 5.88 -2.04
C LEU A 39 -12.50 4.73 -2.48
N ALA A 40 -12.04 3.88 -3.41
CA ALA A 40 -12.81 2.72 -3.88
C ALA A 40 -12.94 1.61 -2.82
N SER A 41 -12.05 1.56 -1.83
CA SER A 41 -12.04 0.53 -0.78
C SER A 41 -12.77 0.92 0.50
N VAL A 42 -13.19 2.20 0.65
CA VAL A 42 -13.78 2.77 1.88
C VAL A 42 -12.85 2.66 3.10
N HIS A 43 -11.61 2.22 2.91
CA HIS A 43 -10.57 2.08 3.92
C HIS A 43 -9.35 2.88 3.49
N SER A 44 -8.82 3.66 4.42
CA SER A 44 -7.55 4.36 4.24
C SER A 44 -6.49 3.60 5.04
N ASP A 45 -5.38 3.22 4.41
CA ASP A 45 -4.21 2.63 5.07
C ASP A 45 -3.40 3.69 5.87
N LEU A 46 -4.02 4.81 6.26
CA LEU A 46 -3.38 5.94 6.94
C LEU A 46 -3.45 5.74 8.46
N ILE A 47 -2.29 5.82 9.12
CA ILE A 47 -2.17 5.70 10.57
C ILE A 47 -1.73 7.05 11.14
N LEU A 48 -2.61 7.68 11.93
CA LEU A 48 -2.35 8.97 12.56
C LEU A 48 -1.79 8.76 13.98
N ALA A 49 -0.55 9.19 14.20
CA ALA A 49 0.05 9.23 15.53
C ALA A 49 -0.06 10.64 16.12
N VAL A 50 -0.66 10.76 17.32
CA VAL A 50 -0.75 12.02 18.06
C VAL A 50 0.31 12.02 19.16
N VAL A 51 1.24 12.98 19.08
CA VAL A 51 2.30 13.13 20.07
C VAL A 51 2.27 14.52 20.70
N PRO A 52 2.59 14.66 22.01
CA PRO A 52 2.60 15.95 22.69
C PRO A 52 3.66 16.92 22.11
N THR A 53 4.83 16.40 21.75
CA THR A 53 5.92 17.16 21.11
C THR A 53 6.94 16.21 20.48
N PHE A 54 7.52 16.61 19.35
CA PHE A 54 8.61 15.87 18.68
C PHE A 54 9.92 15.90 19.46
N SER A 55 10.06 16.84 20.39
CA SER A 55 11.27 17.03 21.21
C SER A 55 11.22 16.25 22.52
N SER A 56 10.20 15.40 22.75
CA SER A 56 10.12 14.65 24.00
C SER A 56 11.21 13.58 24.05
N PRO A 57 11.86 13.39 25.21
CA PRO A 57 12.71 12.23 25.43
C PRO A 57 11.90 10.96 25.18
N GLY A 58 12.35 10.14 24.24
CA GLY A 58 11.67 8.90 23.86
C GLY A 58 10.80 8.98 22.60
N PHE A 59 10.58 10.15 21.99
CA PHE A 59 9.86 10.23 20.71
C PHE A 59 10.59 9.46 19.60
N LEU A 60 11.89 9.70 19.41
CA LEU A 60 12.70 9.05 18.37
C LEU A 60 12.65 7.51 18.40
N PRO A 61 12.97 6.84 19.53
CA PRO A 61 12.93 5.37 19.56
C PRO A 61 11.51 4.82 19.36
N VAL A 62 10.47 5.54 19.80
CA VAL A 62 9.08 5.14 19.58
C VAL A 62 8.68 5.33 18.12
N SER A 63 9.08 6.42 17.46
CA SER A 63 8.79 6.65 16.04
C SER A 63 9.49 5.65 15.12
N GLU A 64 10.73 5.28 15.44
CA GLU A 64 11.46 4.25 14.69
C GLU A 64 10.81 2.88 14.84
N ALA A 65 10.43 2.51 16.07
CA ALA A 65 9.73 1.26 16.33
C ALA A 65 8.37 1.21 15.62
N LEU A 66 7.63 2.33 15.64
CA LEU A 66 6.35 2.48 14.95
C LEU A 66 6.55 2.29 13.44
N GLN A 67 7.48 3.05 12.84
CA GLN A 67 7.75 2.98 11.41
C GLN A 67 8.14 1.58 10.98
N LYS A 68 9.01 0.90 11.75
CA LYS A 68 9.42 -0.47 11.47
C LYS A 68 8.22 -1.43 11.40
N VAL A 69 7.36 -1.44 12.42
CA VAL A 69 6.20 -2.34 12.50
C VAL A 69 5.16 -2.03 11.41
N LEU A 70 4.97 -0.74 11.11
CA LEU A 70 4.00 -0.32 10.09
C LEU A 70 4.46 -0.67 8.68
N THR A 71 5.74 -0.44 8.36
CA THR A 71 6.33 -0.82 7.07
C THR A 71 6.31 -2.35 6.87
N GLU A 72 6.59 -3.15 7.91
CA GLU A 72 6.48 -4.62 7.85
C GLU A 72 5.07 -5.09 7.51
N ARG A 73 4.04 -4.33 7.90
CA ARG A 73 2.63 -4.63 7.62
C ARG A 73 2.12 -3.99 6.32
N GLY A 74 2.98 -3.34 5.54
CA GLY A 74 2.63 -2.71 4.27
C GLY A 74 1.90 -1.36 4.42
N TYR A 75 1.96 -0.75 5.60
CA TYR A 75 1.55 0.62 5.82
C TYR A 75 2.73 1.56 5.54
N THR A 76 2.46 2.69 4.89
CA THR A 76 3.45 3.72 4.54
C THR A 76 3.22 4.98 5.36
#